data_AF-A0A4Q4CWB2-F1
#
_entry.id   AF-A0A4Q4CWB2-F1
#
_cell.length_a   1.000
_cell.length_b   1.000
_cell.length_c   1.000
_cell.angle_alpha   90.00
_cell.angle_beta   90.00
_cell.angle_gamma   90.00
#
_symmetry.space_group_name_H-M   'P 1'
#
loop_
_entity.id
_entity.type
_entity.pdbx_description
1 polymer ?
#
loop_
_entity_poly.entity_id
_entity_poly.type
_entity_poly.pdbx_seq_one_letter_code
_entity_poly.pdbx_strand_id
1 'polypeptide(L)'
;DQTYGSLAGVIVFLLWLWLTNLALLFGAELDAELERGRQLQAGIAAEETIQLPPRDTRTSDKAEKKHQKDVADGRELRESAGRSTSDDD
;
A
#
# COMPACT_ATOMS: atom_id res chain seq x y z
N ASP A 1 12.46 46.09 -3.71
CA ASP A 1 11.55 44.97 -4.03
C ASP A 1 12.21 43.60 -3.94
N GLN A 2 12.58 43.16 -2.74
CA GLN A 2 13.32 41.90 -2.55
C GLN A 2 12.46 40.79 -1.90
N THR A 3 11.41 41.16 -1.17
CA THR A 3 10.51 40.24 -0.45
C THR A 3 9.60 39.43 -1.37
N TYR A 4 9.32 39.93 -2.57
CA TYR A 4 8.49 39.23 -3.56
C TYR A 4 9.26 38.13 -4.32
N GLY A 5 10.59 38.22 -4.42
CA GLY A 5 11.39 37.25 -5.17
C GLY A 5 11.50 35.88 -4.48
N SER A 6 11.71 35.86 -3.16
CA SER A 6 11.73 34.61 -2.39
C SER A 6 10.34 33.97 -2.31
N LEU A 7 9.29 34.77 -2.15
CA LEU A 7 7.90 34.29 -2.15
C LEU A 7 7.52 33.69 -3.51
N ALA A 8 7.91 34.32 -4.62
CA ALA A 8 7.66 33.79 -5.96
C ALA A 8 8.33 32.42 -6.17
N GLY A 9 9.56 32.23 -5.67
CA GLY A 9 10.26 30.94 -5.71
C GLY A 9 9.50 29.83 -4.96
N VAL A 10 9.00 30.13 -3.76
CA VAL A 10 8.19 29.19 -2.98
C VAL A 10 6.89 28.83 -3.70
N ILE A 11 6.20 29.83 -4.28
CA ILE A 11 4.96 29.60 -5.02
C ILE A 11 5.20 28.69 -6.22
N VAL A 12 6.24 28.95 -7.02
CA VAL A 12 6.59 28.10 -8.18
C VAL A 12 6.94 26.68 -7.73
N PHE A 13 7.69 26.54 -6.64
CA PHE A 13 8.03 25.23 -6.08
C PHE A 13 6.78 24.46 -5.61
N LEU A 14 5.86 25.12 -4.92
CA LEU A 14 4.60 24.50 -4.48
C LEU A 14 3.71 24.13 -5.66
N LEU A 15 3.61 24.98 -6.69
CA LEU A 15 2.89 24.67 -7.91
C LEU A 15 3.51 23.46 -8.62
N TRP A 16 4.84 23.37 -8.67
CA TRP A 16 5.54 22.22 -9.23
C TRP A 16 5.26 20.93 -8.44
N LEU A 17 5.30 20.98 -7.10
CA LEU A 17 4.92 19.84 -6.26
C LEU A 17 3.45 19.43 -6.48
N TRP A 18 2.57 20.41 -6.64
CA TRP A 18 1.17 20.16 -6.94
C TRP A 18 0.99 19.49 -8.31
N LEU A 19 1.68 19.99 -9.34
CA LEU A 19 1.64 19.40 -10.69
C LEU A 19 2.23 17.99 -10.73
N THR A 20 3.35 17.76 -10.06
CA THR A 20 3.96 16.42 -9.99
C THR A 20 3.07 15.43 -9.24
N ASN A 21 2.42 15.85 -8.15
CA ASN A 21 1.44 15.02 -7.47
C ASN A 21 0.25 14.69 -8.38
N LEU A 22 -0.27 15.68 -9.10
CA LEU A 22 -1.35 15.51 -10.06
C LEU A 22 -0.96 14.55 -11.19
N ALA A 23 0.26 14.67 -11.72
CA ALA A 23 0.80 13.78 -12.75
C ALA A 23 0.95 12.33 -12.25
N LEU A 24 1.34 12.11 -11.00
CA LEU A 24 1.43 10.77 -10.41
C LEU A 24 0.05 10.10 -10.32
N LEU A 25 -0.97 10.85 -9.89
CA LEU A 25 -2.34 10.33 -9.79
C LEU A 25 -2.89 9.97 -11.18
N PHE A 26 -2.74 10.87 -12.15
CA PHE A 26 -3.14 10.60 -13.53
C PHE A 26 -2.35 9.45 -14.17
N GLY A 27 -1.06 9.33 -13.86
CA GLY A 27 -0.24 8.22 -14.36
C GLY A 27 -0.77 6.86 -13.93
N ALA A 28 -1.19 6.72 -12.67
CA ALA A 28 -1.77 5.49 -12.15
C ALA A 28 -3.11 5.15 -12.82
N GLU A 29 -3.99 6.14 -13.00
CA GLU A 29 -5.29 5.96 -13.65
C GLU A 29 -5.14 5.59 -15.14
N LEU A 30 -4.25 6.28 -15.86
CA LEU A 30 -3.99 6.00 -17.28
C LEU A 30 -3.38 4.62 -17.49
N ASP A 31 -2.46 4.18 -16.62
CA ASP A 31 -1.88 2.84 -16.71
C ASP A 31 -2.94 1.75 -16.51
N ALA A 32 -3.83 1.94 -15.52
CA ALA A 32 -4.94 1.02 -15.25
C ALA A 32 -5.91 0.92 -16.45
N GLU A 33 -6.30 2.06 -17.05
CA GLU A 33 -7.23 2.04 -18.18
C GLU A 33 -6.59 1.55 -19.48
N LEU A 34 -5.29 1.81 -19.70
CA LEU A 34 -4.56 1.21 -20.82
C LEU A 34 -4.50 -0.31 -20.71
N GLU A 35 -4.27 -0.84 -19.51
CA GLU A 35 -4.29 -2.28 -19.26
C GLU A 35 -5.69 -2.86 -19.46
N ARG A 36 -6.74 -2.20 -18.96
CA ARG A 36 -8.12 -2.60 -19.21
C ARG A 36 -8.44 -2.66 -20.70
N GLY A 37 -8.03 -1.65 -21.47
CA GLY A 37 -8.18 -1.63 -22.92
C GLY A 37 -7.49 -2.82 -23.59
N ARG A 38 -6.27 -3.19 -23.15
CA ARG A 38 -5.58 -4.39 -23.64
C ARG A 38 -6.33 -5.68 -23.29
N GLN A 39 -6.83 -5.80 -22.06
CA GLN A 39 -7.58 -6.97 -21.60
C GLN A 39 -8.88 -7.16 -22.37
N LEU A 40 -9.66 -6.09 -22.56
CA LEU A 40 -10.90 -6.12 -23.34
C LEU A 40 -10.64 -6.50 -24.80
N GLN A 41 -9.57 -5.96 -25.42
CA GLN A 41 -9.16 -6.35 -26.77
C GLN A 41 -8.74 -7.83 -26.87
N ALA A 42 -8.20 -8.39 -25.79
CA ALA A 42 -7.87 -9.81 -25.68
C ALA A 42 -9.08 -10.70 -25.33
N GLY A 43 -10.29 -10.12 -25.18
CA GLY A 43 -11.51 -10.86 -24.82
C GLY A 43 -11.61 -11.24 -23.35
N ILE A 44 -10.82 -10.61 -22.48
CA ILE A 44 -10.88 -10.78 -21.02
C ILE A 44 -11.94 -9.82 -20.47
N ALA A 45 -12.84 -10.34 -19.63
CA ALA A 45 -13.90 -9.57 -18.98
C ALA A 45 -13.31 -8.60 -17.92
N ALA A 46 -12.91 -7.42 -18.38
CA ALA A 46 -12.32 -6.35 -17.58
C ALA A 46 -13.21 -5.10 -17.54
N GLU A 47 -14.52 -5.24 -17.77
CA GLU A 47 -15.48 -4.12 -17.79
C GLU A 47 -15.69 -3.48 -16.41
N GLU A 48 -15.41 -4.19 -15.32
CA GLU A 48 -15.53 -3.63 -13.96
C GLU A 48 -14.20 -3.61 -13.21
N THR A 49 -13.32 -4.58 -13.46
CA THR A 49 -12.04 -4.69 -12.76
C THR A 49 -10.96 -5.28 -13.67
N ILE A 50 -9.73 -4.78 -13.55
CA ILE A 50 -8.58 -5.31 -14.28
C ILE A 50 -8.06 -6.61 -13.63
N GLN A 51 -7.73 -7.60 -14.46
CA GLN A 51 -7.32 -8.93 -14.01
C GLN A 51 -5.79 -9.04 -13.89
N LEU A 52 -5.18 -8.17 -13.10
CA LEU A 52 -3.73 -8.18 -12.89
C LEU A 52 -3.34 -9.07 -11.69
N PRO A 53 -2.40 -10.02 -11.87
CA PRO A 53 -1.81 -10.69 -10.72
C PRO A 53 -0.96 -9.70 -9.90
N PRO A 54 -0.79 -9.93 -8.58
CA PRO A 54 0.12 -9.16 -7.77
C PRO A 54 1.54 -9.17 -8.37
N ARG A 55 2.17 -7.99 -8.46
CA ARG A 55 3.52 -7.86 -9.03
C ARG A 55 4.59 -8.56 -8.20
N ASP A 56 4.47 -8.54 -6.87
CA ASP A 56 5.37 -9.22 -5.92
C ASP A 56 4.62 -9.50 -4.60
N THR A 57 4.70 -10.73 -4.08
CA THR A 57 4.07 -11.13 -2.81
C THR A 57 5.04 -11.17 -1.64
N ARG A 58 6.36 -11.07 -1.86
CA ARG A 58 7.40 -11.30 -0.85
C ARG A 58 7.21 -10.49 0.43
N THR A 59 6.83 -9.22 0.32
CA THR A 59 6.58 -8.37 1.49
C THR A 59 5.32 -8.79 2.23
N SER A 60 4.26 -9.13 1.50
CA SER A 60 3.00 -9.66 2.06
C SER A 60 3.26 -10.97 2.79
N ASP A 61 3.99 -11.89 2.17
CA ASP A 61 4.31 -13.20 2.74
C ASP A 61 5.17 -13.07 4.00
N LYS A 62 6.12 -12.12 4.00
CA LYS A 62 6.94 -11.82 5.18
C LYS A 62 6.09 -11.22 6.31
N ALA A 63 5.18 -10.31 5.99
CA ALA A 63 4.28 -9.70 6.97
C ALA A 63 3.34 -10.76 7.57
N GLU A 64 2.79 -11.64 6.74
CA GLU A 64 1.92 -12.74 7.16
C GLU A 64 2.65 -13.71 8.10
N LYS A 65 3.88 -14.12 7.77
CA LYS A 65 4.69 -14.96 8.66
C LYS A 65 4.95 -14.30 10.01
N LYS A 66 5.20 -12.99 10.03
CA LYS A 66 5.39 -12.24 11.28
C LYS A 66 4.09 -12.24 12.10
N HIS A 67 2.96 -11.94 11.47
CA HIS A 67 1.66 -11.94 12.12
C HIS A 67 1.31 -13.32 12.71
N GLN A 68 1.57 -14.40 11.97
CA GLN A 68 1.39 -15.77 12.46
C GLN A 68 2.25 -16.06 13.69
N LYS A 69 3.50 -15.58 13.70
CA LYS A 69 4.38 -15.70 14.87
C LYS A 69 3.83 -14.90 16.05
N ASP A 70 3.45 -13.65 15.84
CA ASP A 70 2.91 -12.79 16.91
C ASP A 70 1.64 -13.41 17.53
N VAL A 71 0.79 -14.04 16.71
CA VAL A 71 -0.40 -14.79 17.16
C VAL A 71 -0.02 -16.05 17.93
N ALA A 72 1.01 -16.79 17.50
CA ALA A 72 1.50 -17.97 18.19
C ALA A 72 2.10 -17.61 19.57
N ASP A 73 2.95 -16.59 19.63
CA ASP A 73 3.54 -16.08 20.86
C ASP A 73 2.43 -15.62 21.85
N GLY A 74 1.40 -14.92 21.35
CA GLY A 74 0.24 -14.53 22.15
C GLY A 74 -0.62 -15.70 22.66
N ARG A 75 -0.68 -16.81 21.91
CA ARG A 75 -1.35 -18.04 22.33
C ARG A 75 -0.57 -18.72 23.46
N GLU A 76 0.75 -18.82 23.32
CA GLU A 76 1.64 -19.39 24.34
C GLU A 76 1.57 -18.61 25.65
N LEU A 77 1.53 -17.28 25.60
CA LEU A 77 1.34 -16.44 26.80
C LEU A 77 0.04 -16.75 27.54
N ARG A 78 -1.06 -17.00 26.81
CA ARG A 78 -2.35 -17.37 27.42
C ARG A 78 -2.29 -18.74 28.10
N GLU A 79 -1.65 -19.71 27.46
CA GLU A 79 -1.57 -21.08 27.95
C GLU A 79 -0.61 -21.20 29.14
N SER A 80 0.51 -20.46 29.12
CA SER A 80 1.49 -20.42 30.22
C SER A 80 0.99 -19.66 31.44
N ALA A 81 0.27 -18.55 31.26
CA ALA A 81 -0.35 -17.81 32.38
C ALA A 81 -1.43 -18.62 33.13
N GLY A 82 -2.02 -19.62 32.50
CA GLY A 82 -2.97 -20.55 33.14
C GLY A 82 -2.31 -21.69 33.91
N ARG A 83 -0.98 -21.89 33.77
CA ARG A 83 -0.25 -23.03 34.35
C ARG A 83 0.41 -22.73 35.69
N SER A 84 0.53 -21.46 36.09
CA SER A 84 1.16 -21.06 37.35
C SER A 84 0.21 -21.02 38.55
N THR A 85 -1.04 -21.48 38.42
CA THR A 85 -2.06 -21.45 39.50
C THR A 85 -2.63 -22.82 39.89
N SER A 86 -2.03 -23.94 39.44
CA SER A 86 -2.54 -25.29 39.72
C SER A 86 -1.63 -26.17 40.60
N ASP A 87 -0.48 -25.68 41.06
CA ASP A 87 0.51 -26.49 41.78
C ASP A 87 0.66 -26.11 43.28
N ASP A 88 -0.24 -25.28 43.82
CA ASP A 88 -0.38 -25.03 45.27
C ASP A 88 -1.70 -25.66 45.78
N ASP A 89 -1.69 -26.97 46.04
CA ASP A 89 -2.61 -27.69 46.95
C ASP A 89 -1.96 -28.99 47.47
#